data_AF-A0A820P5P5-F1
#
_entry.id   AF-A0A820P5P5-F1
#
_cell.length_a   1.000
_cell.length_b   1.000
_cell.length_c   1.000
_cell.angle_alpha   90.00
_cell.angle_beta   90.00
_cell.angle_gamma   90.00
#
_symmetry.space_group_name_H-M   'P 1'
#
loop_
_entity.id
_entity.type
_entity.pdbx_description
1 polymer ?
#
loop_
_entity_poly.entity_id
_entity_poly.type
_entity_poly.pdbx_seq_one_letter_code
_entity_poly.pdbx_strand_id
1 'polypeptide(L)' 'KCINRALATLYVKDEELELAKARLLLYHMCRLSLKEGLELLGIEALTRI' A
#
# COMPACT_ATOMS: atom_id res chain seq x y z
N LYS A 1 -9.97 -6.59 0.41
CA LYS A 1 -10.49 -6.28 1.78
C LYS A 1 -9.39 -6.15 2.85
N CYS A 2 -8.26 -6.89 2.77
CA CYS A 2 -7.24 -6.87 3.83
C CYS A 2 -6.44 -5.55 3.92
N ILE A 3 -5.98 -4.99 2.79
CA ILE A 3 -5.25 -3.70 2.76
C ILE A 3 -6.13 -2.54 3.22
N ASN A 4 -7.41 -2.48 2.82
CA ASN A 4 -8.33 -1.43 3.28
C ASN A 4 -8.56 -1.47 4.80
N ARG A 5 -8.60 -2.68 5.39
CA ARG A 5 -8.67 -2.82 6.86
C ARG A 5 -7.38 -2.34 7.51
N ALA A 6 -6.22 -2.70 6.95
CA ALA A 6 -4.93 -2.22 7.43
C ALA A 6 -4.82 -0.68 7.35
N LEU A 7 -5.33 -0.06 6.29
CA LEU A 7 -5.35 1.40 6.14
C LEU A 7 -6.18 2.10 7.22
N ALA A 8 -7.24 1.45 7.72
CA ALA A 8 -8.09 1.99 8.77
C ALA A 8 -7.46 1.87 10.18
N THR A 9 -6.44 1.03 10.36
CA THR A 9 -5.87 0.72 11.69
C THR A 9 -4.39 1.05 11.83
N LEU A 10 -3.61 0.96 10.75
CA LEU A 10 -2.16 1.18 10.75
C LEU A 10 -1.85 2.55 10.14
N TYR A 11 -2.11 3.60 10.92
CA TYR A 11 -1.77 4.97 10.51
C TYR A 11 -0.25 5.12 10.31
N VAL A 12 0.17 5.90 9.33
CA VAL A 12 1.61 6.15 9.09
C VAL A 12 2.05 7.48 9.70
N LYS A 13 1.13 8.44 9.74
CA LYS A 13 1.38 9.80 10.18
C LYS A 13 1.46 9.84 11.71
N ASP A 14 2.35 10.69 12.22
CA ASP A 14 2.48 11.00 13.66
C ASP A 14 2.88 9.78 14.53
N GLU A 15 3.48 8.75 13.92
CA GLU A 15 3.99 7.55 14.57
C GLU A 15 5.52 7.59 14.75
N GLU A 16 6.03 6.71 15.61
CA GLU A 16 7.47 6.53 15.80
C GLU A 16 8.17 6.22 14.47
N LEU A 17 9.36 6.80 14.25
CA LEU A 17 10.06 6.77 12.95
C LEU A 17 10.25 5.35 12.39
N GLU A 18 10.68 4.40 13.21
CA GLU A 18 10.91 3.02 12.77
C GLU A 18 9.60 2.29 12.43
N LEU A 19 8.54 2.54 13.20
CA LEU A 19 7.21 1.99 12.94
C LEU A 19 6.59 2.60 11.67
N ALA A 20 6.73 3.90 11.47
CA ALA A 20 6.29 4.60 10.27
C ALA A 20 7.01 4.07 9.03
N LYS A 21 8.34 3.85 9.09
CA LYS A 21 9.11 3.23 8.00
C LYS A 21 8.61 1.82 7.68
N ALA A 22 8.38 0.98 8.69
CA ALA A 22 7.89 -0.37 8.49
C ALA A 22 6.50 -0.38 7.81
N ARG A 23 5.59 0.50 8.26
CA ARG A 23 4.25 0.65 7.66
C ARG A 23 4.33 1.19 6.23
N LEU A 24 5.18 2.17 5.95
CA LEU A 24 5.42 2.67 4.59
C LEU A 24 5.93 1.57 3.66
N LEU A 25 6.89 0.77 4.12
CA LEU A 25 7.43 -0.35 3.35
C LEU A 25 6.32 -1.37 3.01
N LEU A 26 5.48 -1.71 4.00
CA LEU A 26 4.34 -2.59 3.81
C LEU A 26 3.40 -2.08 2.71
N TYR A 27 2.96 -0.82 2.80
CA TYR A 27 2.05 -0.24 1.81
C TYR A 27 2.70 -0.11 0.43
N HIS A 28 4.00 0.18 0.38
CA HIS A 28 4.76 0.23 -0.86
C HIS A 28 4.77 -1.13 -1.58
N MET A 29 5.09 -2.20 -0.85
CA MET A 29 5.10 -3.55 -1.41
C MET A 29 3.71 -3.99 -1.87
N CYS A 30 2.66 -3.71 -1.08
CA CYS A 30 1.29 -3.97 -1.50
C CYS A 30 0.90 -3.24 -2.79
N ARG A 31 1.33 -1.99 -2.96
CA ARG A 31 1.08 -1.21 -4.17
C ARG A 31 1.80 -1.80 -5.39
N LEU A 32 3.05 -2.24 -5.24
CA LEU A 32 3.80 -2.87 -6.31
C LEU A 32 3.16 -4.19 -6.75
N SER A 33 2.86 -5.09 -5.81
CA SER A 33 2.22 -6.37 -6.14
C SER A 33 0.85 -6.19 -6.79
N LEU A 34 0.07 -5.18 -6.37
CA LEU A 34 -1.18 -4.85 -7.03
C LEU A 34 -0.96 -4.35 -8.45
N LYS A 35 0.01 -3.45 -8.66
CA LYS A 35 0.36 -2.94 -9.98
C LYS A 35 0.75 -4.08 -10.92
N GLU A 36 1.65 -4.96 -10.50
CA GLU A 36 2.08 -6.14 -11.27
C GLU A 36 0.89 -7.05 -11.59
N GLY A 37 0.01 -7.31 -10.62
CA GLY A 37 -1.20 -8.09 -10.83
C GLY A 37 -2.17 -7.46 -11.84
N LEU A 38 -2.31 -6.13 -11.84
CA LEU A 38 -3.14 -5.41 -12.81
C LEU A 38 -2.52 -5.43 -14.21
N GLU A 39 -1.21 -5.21 -14.31
CA GLU A 39 -0.47 -5.29 -15.58
C GLU A 39 -0.58 -6.69 -16.21
N LEU A 40 -0.51 -7.76 -15.41
CA LEU A 40 -0.73 -9.13 -15.87
C LEU A 40 -2.14 -9.35 -16.43
N LEU A 41 -3.14 -8.62 -15.93
CA LEU A 41 -4.51 -8.66 -16.42
C LEU A 41 -4.75 -7.68 -17.60
N GLY A 42 -3.72 -6.95 -18.04
CA GLY A 42 -3.83 -5.93 -19.08
C GLY A 42 -4.57 -4.66 -18.62
N ILE A 43 -4.69 -4.45 -17.31
CA ILE A 43 -5.35 -3.29 -16.71
C ILE A 43 -4.29 -2.26 -16.31
N GLU A 44 -4.44 -1.03 -16.78
CA GLU A 44 -3.55 0.06 -16.40
C GLU A 44 -3.83 0.51 -14.95
N ALA A 45 -2.78 0.53 -14.12
CA ALA A 45 -2.89 0.97 -12.74
C ALA A 45 -2.93 2.50 -12.64
N LEU A 46 -4.04 3.05 -12.13
CA LEU A 46 -4.17 4.48 -11.87
C LEU A 46 -3.28 4.92 -10.71
N THR A 47 -2.47 5.96 -10.93
CA THR A 47 -1.53 6.51 -9.93
C THR A 47 -2.14 7.62 -9.06
N ARG A 48 -3.27 8.19 -9.48
CA ARG A 48 -4.06 9.19 -8.74
C ARG A 48 -5.55 8.96 -9.04
N ILE A 49 -6.37 8.87 -8.01
CA ILE A 49 -7.85 8.91 -8.07
C ILE A 49 -8.29 10.12 -7.26
#